data_AF-A0A4Q5QEU8-F1
#
_entry.id   AF-A0A4Q5QEU8-F1
#
_cell.length_a   1.000
_cell.length_b   1.000
_cell.length_c   1.000
_cell.angle_alpha   90.00
_cell.angle_beta   90.00
_cell.angle_gamma   90.00
#
_symmetry.space_group_name_H-M   'P 1'
#
loop_
_entity.id
_entity.type
_entity.pdbx_description
1 polymer ?
#
loop_
_entity_poly.entity_id
_entity_poly.type
_entity_poly.pdbx_seq_one_letter_code
_entity_poly.pdbx_strand_id
1 'polypeptide(L)'
;MKNLYIRYTVRILLVLFFYAYSNATLYAAIYYVSSSTGNDNRTLQEARSAQTPWRTLEKVNAVMGSLQAGDQILFKRGEVFTGMLSVNISGGSGSPVVFGAYGDGALPELTGFVTLSGWQQKSGNVWEATVPAGLSYLNTVTINGAAKAVGRYPNATATNQGYLSYDSFNT
;
A
#
# COMPACT_ATOMS: atom_id res chain seq x y z
N MET A 1 -43.63 -46.04 -10.23
CA MET A 1 -43.55 -45.26 -8.96
C MET A 1 -42.13 -44.75 -8.64
N LYS A 2 -41.05 -45.56 -8.73
CA LYS A 2 -39.67 -45.13 -8.43
C LYS A 2 -39.15 -43.93 -9.26
N ASN A 3 -39.42 -43.90 -10.57
CA ASN A 3 -38.96 -42.81 -11.47
C ASN A 3 -39.65 -41.46 -11.20
N LEU A 4 -40.86 -41.51 -10.63
CA LEU A 4 -41.60 -40.32 -10.27
C LEU A 4 -41.03 -39.71 -8.97
N TYR A 5 -40.74 -40.55 -7.97
CA TYR A 5 -40.10 -40.14 -6.71
C TYR A 5 -38.74 -39.47 -6.94
N ILE A 6 -37.86 -40.06 -7.75
CA ILE A 6 -36.52 -39.54 -8.07
C ILE A 6 -36.60 -38.14 -8.73
N ARG A 7 -37.55 -37.93 -9.64
CA ARG A 7 -37.77 -36.62 -10.28
C ARG A 7 -38.20 -35.55 -9.29
N TYR A 8 -39.01 -35.89 -8.29
CA TYR A 8 -39.41 -34.96 -7.23
C TYR A 8 -38.26 -34.70 -6.25
N THR A 9 -37.48 -35.71 -5.86
CA THR A 9 -36.32 -35.52 -4.95
C THR A 9 -35.23 -34.66 -5.58
N VAL A 10 -34.91 -34.88 -6.86
CA VAL A 10 -33.91 -34.05 -7.58
C VAL A 10 -34.38 -32.60 -7.71
N ARG A 11 -35.68 -32.37 -8.00
CA ARG A 11 -36.24 -31.01 -8.06
C ARG A 11 -36.21 -30.30 -6.70
N ILE A 12 -36.52 -31.01 -5.61
CA ILE A 12 -36.43 -30.47 -4.25
C ILE A 12 -34.98 -30.12 -3.90
N LEU A 13 -34.02 -31.00 -4.22
CA LEU A 13 -32.60 -30.74 -3.97
C LEU A 13 -32.06 -29.54 -4.77
N LEU A 14 -32.50 -29.36 -6.03
CA LEU A 14 -32.13 -28.20 -6.85
C LEU A 14 -32.72 -26.88 -6.32
N VAL A 15 -33.95 -26.90 -5.81
CA VAL A 15 -34.58 -25.72 -5.19
C VAL A 15 -33.91 -25.35 -3.87
N LEU A 16 -33.54 -26.33 -3.04
CA LEU A 16 -32.79 -26.11 -1.81
C LEU A 16 -31.37 -25.59 -2.09
N PHE A 17 -30.72 -26.08 -3.16
CA PHE A 17 -29.43 -25.55 -3.62
C PHE A 17 -29.57 -24.08 -4.07
N PHE A 18 -30.56 -23.74 -4.90
CA PHE A 18 -30.79 -22.35 -5.32
C PHE A 18 -31.13 -21.40 -4.15
N TYR A 19 -31.93 -21.86 -3.18
CA TYR A 19 -32.27 -21.09 -1.99
C TYR A 19 -31.07 -20.88 -1.04
N ALA A 20 -30.17 -21.85 -0.95
CA ALA A 20 -28.91 -21.71 -0.20
C ALA A 20 -27.94 -20.72 -0.87
N TYR A 21 -27.95 -20.60 -2.20
CA TYR A 21 -27.13 -19.63 -2.95
C TYR A 21 -27.73 -18.21 -3.01
N SER A 22 -29.03 -18.03 -2.80
CA SER A 22 -29.70 -16.72 -2.93
C SER A 22 -29.59 -15.80 -1.72
N ASN A 23 -28.83 -16.19 -0.67
CA ASN A 23 -28.60 -15.36 0.52
C ASN A 23 -27.29 -14.56 0.45
N ALA A 24 -26.93 -14.03 -0.72
CA ALA A 24 -25.87 -13.04 -0.82
C ALA A 24 -26.44 -11.68 -0.41
N THR A 25 -26.41 -11.38 0.89
CA THR A 25 -26.65 -10.02 1.36
C THR A 25 -25.49 -9.15 0.89
N LEU A 26 -25.77 -8.24 -0.05
CA LEU A 26 -24.85 -7.21 -0.55
C LEU A 26 -24.68 -6.13 0.53
N TYR A 27 -23.98 -6.47 1.62
CA TYR A 27 -23.43 -5.46 2.51
C TYR A 27 -22.08 -5.01 1.97
N ALA A 28 -21.81 -3.71 2.11
CA ALA A 28 -20.47 -3.15 1.96
C ALA A 28 -19.46 -4.00 2.76
N ALA A 29 -18.45 -4.53 2.08
CA ALA A 29 -17.43 -5.35 2.71
C ALA A 29 -16.31 -4.47 3.28
N ILE A 30 -15.80 -4.83 4.45
CA ILE A 30 -14.63 -4.19 5.06
C ILE A 30 -13.48 -5.18 4.96
N TYR A 31 -12.38 -4.79 4.32
CA TYR A 31 -11.17 -5.59 4.22
C TYR A 31 -10.05 -4.96 5.05
N TYR A 32 -9.22 -5.80 5.64
CA TYR A 32 -8.18 -5.36 6.57
C TYR A 32 -6.78 -5.59 6.01
N VAL A 33 -5.86 -4.66 6.26
CA VAL A 33 -4.47 -4.71 5.81
C VAL A 33 -3.53 -4.41 6.98
N SER A 34 -2.55 -5.29 7.20
CA SER A 34 -1.52 -5.14 8.22
C SER A 34 -0.17 -5.64 7.69
N SER A 35 0.83 -4.77 7.65
CA SER A 35 2.17 -5.12 7.15
C SER A 35 2.89 -6.09 8.09
N SER A 36 2.54 -6.11 9.38
CA SER A 36 3.17 -6.99 10.37
C SER A 36 2.52 -8.38 10.48
N THR A 37 1.18 -8.47 10.46
CA THR A 37 0.44 -9.73 10.68
C THR A 37 -0.32 -10.26 9.46
N GLY A 38 -0.28 -9.53 8.35
CA GLY A 38 -1.02 -9.85 7.13
C GLY A 38 -0.53 -11.10 6.39
N ASN A 39 -1.33 -11.59 5.44
CA ASN A 39 -0.95 -12.64 4.49
C ASN A 39 -1.65 -12.42 3.15
N ASP A 40 -0.88 -12.23 2.07
CA ASP A 40 -1.41 -11.90 0.75
C ASP A 40 -2.00 -13.10 -0.02
N ASN A 41 -1.79 -14.31 0.47
CA ASN A 41 -2.45 -15.51 -0.07
C ASN A 41 -3.92 -15.61 0.37
N ARG A 42 -4.38 -14.75 1.28
CA ARG A 42 -5.78 -14.72 1.71
C ARG A 42 -6.72 -14.24 0.61
N THR A 43 -7.86 -14.90 0.54
CA THR A 43 -8.98 -14.56 -0.34
C THR A 43 -9.70 -13.29 0.14
N LEU A 44 -10.59 -12.75 -0.70
CA LEU A 44 -11.50 -11.64 -0.32
C LEU A 44 -12.34 -11.99 0.91
N GLN A 45 -12.86 -13.21 0.99
CA GLN A 45 -13.68 -13.67 2.10
C GLN A 45 -12.89 -13.66 3.42
N GLU A 46 -11.66 -14.17 3.39
CA GLU A 46 -10.81 -14.26 4.58
C GLU A 46 -10.34 -12.88 5.06
N ALA A 47 -10.07 -11.95 4.14
CA ALA A 47 -9.60 -10.60 4.49
C ALA A 47 -10.67 -9.70 5.12
N ARG A 48 -11.91 -10.19 5.29
CA ARG A 48 -13.02 -9.46 5.94
C ARG A 48 -12.97 -9.42 7.46
N SER A 49 -11.89 -9.93 8.07
CA SER A 49 -11.66 -9.89 9.51
C SER A 49 -10.31 -9.26 9.83
N ALA A 50 -10.29 -8.43 10.86
CA ALA A 50 -9.07 -7.79 11.38
C ALA A 50 -8.01 -8.79 11.86
N GLN A 51 -8.41 -10.05 12.12
CA GLN A 51 -7.50 -11.14 12.53
C GLN A 51 -6.86 -11.86 11.34
N THR A 52 -7.39 -11.67 10.13
CA THR A 52 -6.92 -12.29 8.91
C THR A 52 -6.65 -11.25 7.80
N PRO A 53 -5.86 -10.18 8.07
CA PRO A 53 -5.65 -9.11 7.11
C PRO A 53 -4.75 -9.54 5.93
N TRP A 54 -4.80 -8.81 4.83
CA TRP A 54 -3.73 -8.81 3.82
C TRP A 54 -2.49 -8.07 4.34
N ARG A 55 -1.37 -8.18 3.63
CA ARG A 55 -0.08 -7.62 4.06
C ARG A 55 0.34 -6.39 3.26
N THR A 56 0.22 -6.45 1.94
CA THR A 56 0.93 -5.51 1.05
C THR A 56 0.01 -4.62 0.23
N LEU A 57 0.54 -3.48 -0.25
CA LEU A 57 -0.15 -2.62 -1.20
C LEU A 57 -0.32 -3.30 -2.56
N GLU A 58 0.63 -4.15 -2.96
CA GLU A 58 0.54 -4.98 -4.16
C GLU A 58 -0.72 -5.85 -4.14
N LYS A 59 -1.01 -6.48 -3.00
CA LYS A 59 -2.24 -7.28 -2.84
C LYS A 59 -3.50 -6.42 -2.94
N VAL A 60 -3.51 -5.24 -2.33
CA VAL A 60 -4.64 -4.29 -2.41
C VAL A 60 -4.88 -3.85 -3.85
N ASN A 61 -3.82 -3.50 -4.59
CA ASN A 61 -3.92 -3.13 -6.00
C ASN A 61 -4.44 -4.31 -6.86
N ALA A 62 -4.00 -5.54 -6.56
CA ALA A 62 -4.42 -6.72 -7.32
C ALA A 62 -5.92 -7.03 -7.16
N VAL A 63 -6.54 -6.64 -6.04
CA VAL A 63 -7.98 -6.87 -5.79
C VAL A 63 -8.86 -5.67 -6.14
N MET A 64 -8.27 -4.56 -6.62
CA MET A 64 -8.98 -3.30 -6.83
C MET A 64 -10.21 -3.49 -7.75
N GLY A 65 -10.08 -4.26 -8.83
CA GLY A 65 -11.16 -4.57 -9.76
C GLY A 65 -12.30 -5.44 -9.21
N SER A 66 -12.14 -6.02 -8.01
CA SER A 66 -13.16 -6.83 -7.34
C SER A 66 -13.98 -6.03 -6.33
N LEU A 67 -13.54 -4.83 -5.96
CA LEU A 67 -14.24 -3.99 -5.00
C LEU A 67 -15.55 -3.44 -5.57
N GLN A 68 -16.56 -3.34 -4.72
CA GLN A 68 -17.88 -2.82 -5.06
C GLN A 68 -18.14 -1.47 -4.37
N ALA A 69 -19.12 -0.72 -4.86
CA ALA A 69 -19.54 0.52 -4.22
C ALA A 69 -19.94 0.28 -2.76
N GLY A 70 -19.39 1.09 -1.84
CA GLY A 70 -19.56 0.94 -0.39
C GLY A 70 -18.44 0.17 0.30
N ASP A 71 -17.61 -0.59 -0.42
CA ASP A 71 -16.52 -1.38 0.19
C ASP A 71 -15.47 -0.48 0.86
N GLN A 72 -14.78 -1.04 1.85
CA GLN A 72 -13.73 -0.35 2.61
C GLN A 72 -12.44 -1.17 2.65
N ILE A 73 -11.30 -0.52 2.47
CA ILE A 73 -9.97 -1.05 2.77
C ILE A 73 -9.43 -0.30 3.99
N LEU A 74 -9.21 -1.01 5.10
CA LEU A 74 -8.70 -0.43 6.34
C LEU A 74 -7.27 -0.88 6.61
N PHE A 75 -6.37 0.09 6.73
CA PHE A 75 -4.96 -0.13 7.07
C PHE A 75 -4.75 -0.04 8.58
N LYS A 76 -3.96 -0.95 9.15
CA LYS A 76 -3.74 -0.99 10.59
C LYS A 76 -2.92 0.21 11.05
N ARG A 77 -3.39 0.91 12.08
CA ARG A 77 -2.70 2.03 12.71
C ARG A 77 -1.35 1.62 13.28
N GLY A 78 -0.42 2.57 13.27
CA GLY A 78 0.97 2.39 13.70
C GLY A 78 1.85 1.60 12.74
N GLU A 79 1.33 1.17 11.59
CA GLU A 79 2.08 0.38 10.61
C GLU A 79 2.45 1.20 9.37
N VAL A 80 3.58 0.82 8.78
CA VAL A 80 4.11 1.41 7.54
C VAL A 80 3.87 0.44 6.39
N PHE A 81 3.38 0.99 5.26
CA PHE A 81 3.11 0.29 4.02
C PHE A 81 3.95 0.92 2.91
N THR A 82 5.02 0.25 2.51
CA THR A 82 5.91 0.72 1.45
C THR A 82 5.36 0.32 0.08
N GLY A 83 5.37 1.24 -0.88
CA GLY A 83 4.99 0.99 -2.27
C GLY A 83 4.05 2.06 -2.83
N MET A 84 3.27 1.68 -3.83
CA MET A 84 2.30 2.55 -4.50
C MET A 84 0.89 1.98 -4.32
N LEU A 85 -0.07 2.80 -3.88
CA LEU A 85 -1.50 2.49 -3.93
C LEU A 85 -2.09 3.12 -5.19
N SER A 86 -2.54 2.29 -6.14
CA SER A 86 -3.10 2.74 -7.43
C SER A 86 -4.60 2.55 -7.44
N VAL A 87 -5.34 3.63 -7.16
CA VAL A 87 -6.81 3.61 -7.10
C VAL A 87 -7.39 3.95 -8.46
N ASN A 88 -7.91 2.94 -9.15
CA ASN A 88 -8.54 3.04 -10.49
C ASN A 88 -10.03 2.68 -10.47
N ILE A 89 -10.67 2.78 -9.31
CA ILE A 89 -12.09 2.47 -9.09
C ILE A 89 -12.80 3.65 -8.41
N SER A 90 -14.12 3.68 -8.54
CA SER A 90 -14.97 4.61 -7.82
C SER A 90 -16.18 3.89 -7.24
N GLY A 91 -16.65 4.36 -6.09
CA GLY A 91 -17.98 4.05 -5.59
C GLY A 91 -19.06 4.88 -6.29
N GLY A 92 -20.29 4.77 -5.79
CA GLY A 92 -21.44 5.57 -6.21
C GLY A 92 -21.80 6.67 -5.21
N SER A 93 -22.71 7.56 -5.60
CA SER A 93 -23.29 8.54 -4.67
C SER A 93 -23.98 7.80 -3.50
N GLY A 94 -23.64 8.18 -2.27
CA GLY A 94 -24.12 7.51 -1.05
C GLY A 94 -23.39 6.20 -0.68
N SER A 95 -22.59 5.64 -1.60
CA SER A 95 -21.83 4.40 -1.40
C SER A 95 -20.41 4.50 -1.97
N PRO A 96 -19.54 5.37 -1.40
CA PRO A 96 -18.16 5.49 -1.83
C PRO A 96 -17.36 4.22 -1.52
N VAL A 97 -16.28 3.99 -2.25
CA VAL A 97 -15.23 3.05 -1.80
C VAL A 97 -14.31 3.83 -0.86
N VAL A 98 -14.09 3.31 0.35
CA VAL A 98 -13.35 4.01 1.41
C VAL A 98 -12.00 3.37 1.65
N PHE A 99 -10.95 4.19 1.69
CA PHE A 99 -9.64 3.78 2.20
C PHE A 99 -9.45 4.47 3.54
N GLY A 100 -9.25 3.69 4.61
CA GLY A 100 -9.25 4.19 5.98
C GLY A 100 -8.26 3.47 6.87
N ALA A 101 -8.43 3.63 8.18
CA ALA A 101 -7.56 3.02 9.17
C ALA A 101 -8.36 2.28 10.25
N TYR A 102 -7.75 1.27 10.87
CA TYR A 102 -8.32 0.53 12.01
C TYR A 102 -7.30 0.30 13.13
N GLY A 103 -7.79 -0.07 14.32
CA GLY A 103 -6.97 -0.28 15.52
C GLY A 103 -6.68 1.02 16.26
N ASP A 104 -5.60 1.03 17.01
CA ASP A 104 -5.18 2.14 17.89
C ASP A 104 -3.80 2.68 17.49
N GLY A 105 -3.49 3.92 17.91
CA GLY A 105 -2.21 4.56 17.67
C GLY A 105 -2.17 5.49 16.45
N ALA A 106 -0.96 5.79 15.98
CA ALA A 106 -0.71 6.74 14.89
C ALA A 106 -1.42 6.30 13.59
N LEU A 107 -1.71 7.26 12.70
CA LEU A 107 -2.25 6.94 11.38
C LEU A 107 -1.27 6.02 10.63
N PRO A 108 -1.78 5.07 9.80
CA PRO A 108 -0.94 4.25 8.95
C PRO A 108 -0.16 5.13 7.98
N GLU A 109 1.11 4.83 7.77
CA GLU A 109 1.96 5.54 6.81
C GLU A 109 2.01 4.75 5.50
N LEU A 110 1.54 5.35 4.42
CA LEU A 110 1.72 4.82 3.06
C LEU A 110 2.85 5.61 2.41
N THR A 111 3.95 4.93 2.09
CA THR A 111 5.20 5.62 1.76
C THR A 111 5.90 5.02 0.55
N GLY A 112 6.41 5.89 -0.32
CA GLY A 112 7.35 5.50 -1.39
C GLY A 112 8.81 5.50 -0.91
N PHE A 113 9.08 5.90 0.33
CA PHE A 113 10.43 5.88 0.88
C PHE A 113 10.88 4.46 1.19
N VAL A 114 12.18 4.23 1.00
CA VAL A 114 12.87 3.02 1.44
C VAL A 114 13.90 3.42 2.49
N THR A 115 13.82 2.79 3.66
CA THR A 115 14.81 3.01 4.72
C THR A 115 16.13 2.37 4.31
N LEU A 116 17.16 3.20 4.14
CA LEU A 116 18.52 2.74 3.85
C LEU A 116 19.20 2.27 5.14
N SER A 117 19.84 1.10 5.06
CA SER A 117 20.64 0.50 6.13
C SER A 117 22.08 0.24 5.67
N GLY A 118 22.97 -0.11 6.59
CA GLY A 118 24.33 -0.52 6.26
C GLY A 118 25.29 0.63 5.92
N TRP A 119 25.01 1.83 6.42
CA TRP A 119 25.87 3.01 6.23
C TRP A 119 27.33 2.75 6.64
N GLN A 120 28.25 3.04 5.73
CA GLN A 120 29.70 2.97 5.93
C GLN A 120 30.29 4.38 5.88
N GLN A 121 31.22 4.68 6.79
CA GLN A 121 31.93 5.95 6.77
C GLN A 121 32.98 5.92 5.66
N LYS A 122 32.98 6.93 4.78
CA LYS A 122 33.98 7.06 3.71
C LYS A 122 35.17 7.90 4.16
N SER A 123 34.91 9.11 4.64
CA SER A 123 35.91 10.02 5.22
C SER A 123 35.21 11.18 5.94
N GLY A 124 35.76 11.63 7.07
CA GLY A 124 35.18 12.74 7.83
C GLY A 124 33.69 12.54 8.12
N ASN A 125 32.86 13.50 7.71
CA ASN A 125 31.39 13.44 7.84
C ASN A 125 30.67 12.90 6.58
N VAL A 126 31.37 12.18 5.72
CA VAL A 126 30.82 11.57 4.50
C VAL A 126 30.54 10.09 4.74
N TRP A 127 29.29 9.69 4.51
CA TRP A 127 28.79 8.33 4.69
C TRP A 127 28.15 7.83 3.40
N GLU A 128 28.32 6.55 3.10
CA GLU A 128 27.76 5.88 1.91
C GLU A 128 26.93 4.65 2.32
N ALA A 129 25.85 4.39 1.60
CA ALA A 129 25.04 3.18 1.74
C ALA A 129 24.59 2.69 0.36
N THR A 130 24.43 1.38 0.21
CA THR A 130 23.89 0.79 -1.01
C THR A 130 22.39 1.06 -1.07
N VAL A 131 21.93 1.67 -2.16
CA VAL A 131 20.50 1.78 -2.46
C VAL A 131 20.03 0.43 -3.02
N PRO A 132 18.94 -0.16 -2.48
CA PRO A 132 18.39 -1.40 -3.01
C PRO A 132 18.10 -1.30 -4.52
N ALA A 133 18.36 -2.39 -5.25
CA ALA A 133 18.24 -2.43 -6.71
C ALA A 133 16.83 -1.98 -7.16
N GLY A 134 16.75 -0.88 -7.90
CA GLY A 134 15.49 -0.39 -8.47
C GLY A 134 15.37 1.13 -8.66
N LEU A 135 16.23 1.94 -8.03
CA LEU A 135 16.20 3.39 -8.21
C LEU A 135 17.34 3.83 -9.13
N SER A 136 17.04 4.02 -10.43
CA SER A 136 17.99 4.60 -11.40
C SER A 136 18.37 6.04 -11.06
N TYR A 137 17.49 6.74 -10.34
CA TYR A 137 17.69 8.10 -9.85
C TYR A 137 17.07 8.26 -8.47
N LEU A 138 17.77 8.96 -7.58
CA LEU A 138 17.30 9.31 -6.26
C LEU A 138 16.84 10.77 -6.27
N ASN A 139 15.55 11.01 -6.07
CA ASN A 139 14.99 12.37 -6.12
C ASN A 139 15.16 13.13 -4.80
N THR A 140 15.03 12.43 -3.67
CA THR A 140 15.09 13.03 -2.33
C THR A 140 15.67 12.03 -1.33
N VAL A 141 16.41 12.56 -0.35
CA VAL A 141 16.87 11.82 0.84
C VAL A 141 16.36 12.55 2.05
N THR A 142 15.80 11.80 3.01
CA THR A 142 15.46 12.34 4.32
C THR A 142 16.38 11.74 5.37
N ILE A 143 16.80 12.57 6.33
CA ILE A 143 17.53 12.13 7.53
C ILE A 143 16.72 12.64 8.72
N ASN A 144 16.25 11.73 9.58
CA ASN A 144 15.38 12.02 10.72
C ASN A 144 14.13 12.84 10.32
N GLY A 145 13.49 12.46 9.19
CA GLY A 145 12.30 13.15 8.67
C GLY A 145 12.57 14.47 7.93
N ALA A 146 13.81 14.97 7.93
CA ALA A 146 14.16 16.21 7.22
C ALA A 146 14.80 15.92 5.87
N ALA A 147 14.21 16.46 4.79
CA ALA A 147 14.77 16.38 3.45
C ALA A 147 16.16 17.03 3.37
N LYS A 148 17.06 16.42 2.60
CA LYS A 148 18.43 16.87 2.36
C LYS A 148 18.61 17.21 0.89
N ALA A 149 19.27 18.34 0.64
CA ALA A 149 19.63 18.75 -0.70
C ALA A 149 20.68 17.79 -1.29
N VAL A 150 20.59 17.55 -2.59
CA VAL A 150 21.64 16.85 -3.34
C VAL A 150 22.93 17.68 -3.25
N GLY A 151 24.06 17.00 -3.06
CA GLY A 151 25.37 17.65 -3.12
C GLY A 151 25.55 18.36 -4.46
N ARG A 152 25.92 19.63 -4.43
CA ARG A 152 26.10 20.46 -5.64
C ARG A 152 27.44 21.18 -5.61
N TYR A 153 27.94 21.49 -6.81
CA TYR A 153 28.93 22.54 -7.03
C TYR A 153 28.25 23.71 -7.76
N PRO A 154 28.48 24.97 -7.35
CA PRO A 154 29.28 25.38 -6.21
C PRO A 154 28.56 25.10 -4.88
N ASN A 155 29.36 24.78 -3.84
CA ASN A 155 28.83 24.39 -2.53
C ASN A 155 28.15 25.59 -1.85
N ALA A 156 26.83 25.52 -1.71
CA ALA A 156 26.04 26.61 -1.15
C ALA A 156 26.43 26.99 0.30
N THR A 157 27.08 26.08 1.04
CA THR A 157 27.57 26.36 2.41
C THR A 157 29.01 26.87 2.46
N ALA A 158 29.72 26.93 1.33
CA ALA A 158 31.05 27.52 1.26
C ALA A 158 30.97 29.07 1.22
N THR A 159 32.10 29.73 1.50
CA THR A 159 32.24 31.18 1.31
C THR A 159 31.78 31.60 -0.09
N ASN A 160 31.05 32.71 -0.20
CA ASN A 160 30.43 33.18 -1.44
C ASN A 160 29.51 32.13 -2.11
N GLN A 161 28.88 31.25 -1.32
CA GLN A 161 28.06 30.12 -1.80
C GLN A 161 28.81 29.20 -2.77
N GLY A 162 30.14 29.19 -2.66
CA GLY A 162 31.06 28.44 -3.50
C GLY A 162 31.32 29.05 -4.89
N TYR A 163 30.71 30.19 -5.24
CA TYR A 163 30.95 30.83 -6.54
C TYR A 163 32.40 31.30 -6.66
N LEU A 164 33.06 30.92 -7.75
CA LEU A 164 34.38 31.42 -8.12
C LEU A 164 34.26 32.90 -8.51
N SER A 165 35.10 33.74 -7.92
CA SER A 165 35.32 35.10 -8.41
C SER A 165 36.17 35.05 -9.68
N TYR A 166 35.90 35.93 -10.64
CA TYR A 166 36.80 36.13 -11.77
C TYR A 166 38.10 36.75 -11.26
N ASP A 167 39.23 36.06 -11.43
CA ASP A 167 40.53 36.70 -11.31
C ASP A 167 40.72 37.59 -12.56
N SER A 168 41.14 38.83 -12.34
CA SER A 168 41.43 39.78 -13.42
C SER A 168 42.44 39.17 -14.38
N PHE A 169 42.12 39.12 -15.67
CA PHE A 169 43.11 38.86 -16.70
C PHE A 169 43.85 40.18 -16.99
N ASN A 170 45.18 40.15 -16.98
CA ASN A 170 45.96 41.30 -17.43
C ASN A 170 45.74 41.46 -18.94
N THR A 171 45.23 42.63 -19.33
CA THR A 171 45.23 43.15 -20.70
C THR A 171 46.61 43.65 -21.10
#